data_AF-A0A8S9BEJ8-F1
#
_entry.id   AF-A0A8S9BEJ8-F1
#
_cell.length_a   1.000
_cell.length_b   1.000
_cell.length_c   1.000
_cell.angle_alpha   90.00
_cell.angle_beta   90.00
_cell.angle_gamma   90.00
#
_symmetry.space_group_name_H-M   'P 1'
#
loop_
_entity.id
_entity.type
_entity.pdbx_description
1 polymer ?
#
loop_
_entity_poly.entity_id
_entity_poly.type
_entity_poly.pdbx_seq_one_letter_code
_entity_poly.pdbx_strand_id
1 'polypeptide(L)'
;MSGLTRQQMYSRYKQQEDWAKEFLTHAQSIIDSSGSSLPERLEEVRLLIEHTLIAADEVMQLRGDIRQYYNSDPGHDQAINWVYVNIITPATQLGDRLNLQYNRHPRCRPSGVSHFHRIRRGIDGLFSSKGCEPARACFLNPGKKQHAFFFAGSGCVEIDVKPGTTDDTIVNKPTLIINQWPFLRPAGFFIVDAVLPNPANSNEAYFFSGDKYALVNINDRRIVQGPHVTTTRWPSLKSARFTMIDAVLPHPNNNGEAYFFSGNLYALIKINPGTSNDYIVNGPKQIMTEWPSLRSAGFDTVDAVLPNPNNQREAYFFSRENYALISIKPGTNDDKIVNGPKLVSEGWPSLREALFY
;
A
#
# COMPACT_ATOMS: atom_id res chain seq x y z
N MET A 1 -2.02 -9.92 -23.51
CA MET A 1 -3.46 -9.60 -23.38
C MET A 1 -3.78 -9.71 -21.90
N SER A 2 -3.87 -8.62 -21.15
CA SER A 2 -4.25 -8.72 -19.73
C SER A 2 -4.85 -7.41 -19.22
N GLY A 3 -5.98 -7.01 -19.78
CA GLY A 3 -6.94 -6.21 -19.03
C GLY A 3 -7.70 -7.10 -18.04
N LEU A 4 -8.21 -6.52 -16.96
CA LEU A 4 -9.14 -7.22 -16.07
C LEU A 4 -10.28 -7.82 -16.91
N THR A 5 -10.67 -9.05 -16.60
CA THR A 5 -11.89 -9.65 -17.15
C THR A 5 -13.12 -8.87 -16.67
N ARG A 6 -14.23 -8.95 -17.40
CA ARG A 6 -15.53 -8.41 -16.98
C ARG A 6 -15.88 -8.78 -15.53
N GLN A 7 -15.63 -10.03 -15.16
CA GLN A 7 -15.90 -10.54 -13.81
C GLN A 7 -15.00 -9.88 -12.76
N GLN A 8 -13.70 -9.72 -13.03
CA GLN A 8 -12.80 -9.04 -12.10
C GLN A 8 -13.15 -7.56 -11.92
N MET A 9 -13.55 -6.86 -12.99
CA MET A 9 -14.07 -5.49 -12.88
C MET A 9 -15.31 -5.40 -11.99
N TYR A 10 -16.28 -6.31 -12.15
CA TYR A 10 -17.45 -6.34 -11.28
C TYR A 10 -17.09 -6.69 -9.83
N SER A 11 -16.16 -7.61 -9.61
CA SER A 11 -15.67 -7.94 -8.27
C SER A 11 -14.99 -6.74 -7.60
N ARG A 12 -14.16 -5.99 -8.35
CA ARG A 12 -13.49 -4.79 -7.86
C ARG A 12 -14.50 -3.69 -7.56
N TYR A 13 -15.44 -3.46 -8.46
CA TYR A 13 -16.57 -2.55 -8.26
C TYR A 13 -17.30 -2.88 -6.95
N LYS A 14 -17.64 -4.14 -6.73
CA LYS A 14 -18.39 -4.55 -5.55
C LYS A 14 -17.58 -4.40 -4.27
N GLN A 15 -16.29 -4.75 -4.33
CA GLN A 15 -15.35 -4.57 -3.23
C GLN A 15 -15.25 -3.09 -2.83
N GLN A 16 -15.08 -2.17 -3.78
CA GLN A 16 -15.01 -0.73 -3.48
C GLN A 16 -16.34 -0.16 -2.98
N GLU A 17 -17.48 -0.62 -3.52
CA GLU A 17 -18.81 -0.23 -3.04
C GLU A 17 -19.00 -0.63 -1.56
N ASP A 18 -18.59 -1.85 -1.21
CA ASP A 18 -18.70 -2.36 0.16
C ASP A 18 -17.74 -1.63 1.11
N TRP A 19 -16.49 -1.36 0.68
CA TRP A 19 -15.53 -0.56 1.45
C TRP A 19 -16.00 0.87 1.69
N ALA A 20 -16.56 1.53 0.68
CA ALA A 20 -17.09 2.88 0.81
C ALA A 20 -18.23 2.94 1.84
N LYS A 21 -19.13 1.94 1.84
CA LYS A 21 -20.20 1.84 2.85
C LYS A 21 -19.64 1.65 4.26
N GLU A 22 -18.64 0.79 4.42
CA GLU A 22 -18.02 0.52 5.72
C GLU A 22 -17.37 1.78 6.29
N PHE A 23 -16.62 2.54 5.49
CA PHE A 23 -16.04 3.80 5.93
C PHE A 23 -17.11 4.82 6.35
N LEU A 24 -18.16 4.99 5.55
CA LEU A 24 -19.26 5.90 5.86
C LEU A 24 -19.99 5.50 7.14
N THR A 25 -20.23 4.19 7.32
CA THR A 25 -20.87 3.64 8.52
C THR A 25 -20.01 3.90 9.76
N HIS A 26 -18.69 3.73 9.65
CA HIS A 26 -17.78 4.07 10.74
C HIS A 26 -17.78 5.57 11.03
N ALA A 27 -17.72 6.45 10.03
CA ALA A 27 -17.78 7.90 10.26
C ALA A 27 -19.05 8.31 11.01
N GLN A 28 -20.20 7.77 10.58
CA GLN A 28 -21.48 8.03 11.20
C GLN A 28 -21.53 7.50 12.63
N SER A 29 -21.07 6.26 12.85
CA SER A 29 -21.01 5.66 14.19
C SER A 29 -20.17 6.49 15.17
N ILE A 30 -19.06 7.06 14.71
CA ILE A 30 -18.22 7.94 15.54
C ILE A 30 -18.99 9.19 15.93
N ILE A 31 -19.64 9.85 14.97
CA ILE A 31 -20.41 11.07 15.23
C ILE A 31 -21.52 10.80 16.24
N ASP A 32 -22.25 9.70 16.06
CA ASP A 32 -23.38 9.35 16.91
C ASP A 32 -22.94 8.95 18.33
N SER A 33 -21.78 8.30 18.48
CA SER A 33 -21.30 7.84 19.78
C SER A 33 -20.46 8.87 20.56
N SER A 34 -19.87 9.86 19.89
CA SER A 34 -18.80 10.67 20.51
C SER A 34 -19.32 11.81 21.41
N GLY A 35 -20.55 12.30 21.21
CA GLY A 35 -21.09 13.38 22.02
C GLY A 35 -20.13 14.57 22.15
N SER A 36 -19.74 14.93 23.38
CA SER A 36 -18.77 16.02 23.66
C SER A 36 -17.33 15.71 23.26
N SER A 37 -16.96 14.45 23.02
CA SER A 37 -15.61 14.04 22.59
C SER A 37 -15.39 14.11 21.06
N LEU A 38 -16.42 14.48 20.29
CA LEU A 38 -16.33 14.56 18.83
C LEU A 38 -15.15 15.42 18.33
N PRO A 39 -14.81 16.59 18.92
CA PRO A 39 -13.67 17.40 18.48
C PRO A 39 -12.34 16.63 18.43
N GLU A 40 -12.12 15.70 19.36
CA GLU A 40 -10.90 14.89 19.43
C GLU A 40 -10.82 13.84 18.31
N ARG A 41 -11.96 13.50 17.70
CA ARG A 41 -12.09 12.48 16.66
C ARG A 41 -12.40 13.03 15.28
N LEU A 42 -12.44 14.35 15.11
CA LEU A 42 -12.73 14.99 13.83
C LEU A 42 -11.75 14.57 12.74
N GLU A 43 -10.47 14.39 13.06
CA GLU A 43 -9.48 13.93 12.07
C GLU A 43 -9.75 12.49 11.61
N GLU A 44 -10.18 11.62 12.52
CA GLU A 44 -10.56 10.24 12.17
C GLU A 44 -11.81 10.23 11.27
N VAL A 45 -12.83 11.04 11.62
CA VAL A 45 -14.04 11.21 10.79
C VAL A 45 -13.70 11.78 9.42
N ARG A 46 -12.83 12.80 9.36
CA ARG A 46 -12.35 13.42 8.12
C ARG A 46 -11.71 12.39 7.20
N LEU A 47 -10.81 11.55 7.73
CA LEU A 47 -10.16 10.50 6.97
C LEU A 47 -11.13 9.40 6.52
N LEU A 48 -12.10 9.02 7.35
CA LEU A 48 -13.14 8.07 6.96
C LEU A 48 -13.99 8.61 5.80
N ILE A 49 -14.36 9.89 5.84
CA ILE A 49 -15.09 10.55 4.74
C ILE A 49 -14.21 10.61 3.49
N GLU A 50 -12.93 10.95 3.63
CA GLU A 50 -11.95 10.98 2.53
C GLU A 50 -11.88 9.61 1.82
N HIS A 51 -11.68 8.54 2.59
CA HIS A 51 -11.59 7.18 2.05
C HIS A 51 -12.92 6.65 1.52
N THR A 52 -14.06 7.09 2.08
CA THR A 52 -15.40 6.83 1.51
C THR A 52 -15.49 7.38 0.09
N LEU A 53 -15.08 8.63 -0.09
CA LEU A 53 -15.20 9.33 -1.38
C LEU A 53 -14.21 8.77 -2.40
N ILE A 54 -12.98 8.46 -2.00
CA ILE A 54 -11.99 7.80 -2.87
C ILE A 54 -12.55 6.47 -3.41
N ALA A 55 -13.07 5.61 -2.54
CA ALA A 55 -13.64 4.33 -2.96
C ALA A 55 -14.89 4.53 -3.84
N ALA A 56 -15.76 5.49 -3.52
CA ALA A 56 -16.93 5.82 -4.34
C ALA A 56 -16.57 6.35 -5.73
N ASP A 57 -15.52 7.16 -5.84
CA ASP A 57 -15.03 7.67 -7.13
C ASP A 57 -14.45 6.52 -7.99
N GLU A 58 -13.74 5.55 -7.39
CA GLU A 58 -13.28 4.35 -8.09
C GLU A 58 -14.46 3.50 -8.59
N VAL A 59 -15.51 3.33 -7.78
CA VAL A 59 -16.75 2.64 -8.16
C VAL A 59 -17.37 3.29 -9.41
N MET A 60 -17.44 4.63 -9.42
CA MET A 60 -17.97 5.40 -10.54
C MET A 60 -17.13 5.23 -11.81
N GLN A 61 -15.81 5.24 -11.67
CA GLN A 61 -14.88 5.00 -12.78
C GLN A 61 -15.05 3.59 -13.38
N LEU A 62 -15.00 2.55 -12.53
CA LEU A 62 -15.14 1.15 -12.96
C LEU A 62 -16.48 0.89 -13.66
N ARG A 63 -17.56 1.52 -13.19
CA ARG A 63 -18.86 1.46 -13.87
C ARG A 63 -18.79 2.07 -15.26
N GLY A 64 -18.18 3.25 -15.39
CA GLY A 64 -17.96 3.91 -16.68
C GLY A 64 -17.20 3.02 -17.66
N ASP A 65 -16.12 2.38 -17.19
CA ASP A 65 -15.32 1.47 -17.99
C ASP A 65 -16.11 0.21 -18.41
N ILE A 66 -16.84 -0.43 -17.47
CA ILE A 66 -17.68 -1.60 -17.78
C ILE A 66 -18.70 -1.26 -18.88
N ARG A 67 -19.34 -0.09 -18.80
CA ARG A 67 -20.29 0.37 -19.83
C ARG A 67 -19.60 0.55 -21.18
N GLN A 68 -18.46 1.23 -21.20
CA GLN A 68 -17.72 1.52 -22.42
C GLN A 68 -17.22 0.24 -23.11
N TYR A 69 -16.72 -0.73 -22.35
CA TYR A 69 -16.10 -1.93 -22.90
C TYR A 69 -17.08 -3.08 -23.20
N TYR A 70 -18.20 -3.18 -22.47
CA TYR A 70 -19.11 -4.32 -22.59
C TYR A 70 -20.52 -3.97 -23.11
N ASN A 71 -20.81 -2.71 -23.46
CA ASN A 71 -22.03 -2.25 -24.15
C ASN A 71 -23.37 -2.77 -23.59
N SER A 72 -23.43 -3.19 -22.32
CA SER A 72 -24.62 -3.86 -21.78
C SER A 72 -24.70 -3.78 -20.25
N ASP A 73 -25.41 -2.78 -19.74
CA ASP A 73 -26.00 -2.85 -18.38
C ASP A 73 -27.18 -1.86 -18.25
N PRO A 74 -28.44 -2.32 -18.40
CA PRO A 74 -29.63 -1.51 -18.16
C PRO A 74 -29.75 -0.96 -16.72
N GLY A 75 -29.02 -1.54 -15.76
CA GLY A 75 -28.95 -1.10 -14.37
C GLY A 75 -27.82 -0.10 -14.09
N HIS A 76 -27.04 0.31 -15.10
CA HIS A 76 -25.86 1.16 -14.92
C HIS A 76 -26.19 2.54 -14.36
N ASP A 77 -27.12 3.27 -14.99
CA ASP A 77 -27.51 4.60 -14.53
C ASP A 77 -28.17 4.52 -13.13
N GLN A 78 -28.89 3.43 -12.84
CA GLN A 78 -29.44 3.16 -11.50
C GLN A 78 -28.34 2.91 -10.46
N ALA A 79 -27.30 2.15 -10.80
CA ALA A 79 -26.19 1.86 -9.89
C ALA A 79 -25.31 3.10 -9.64
N ILE A 80 -25.01 3.88 -10.67
CA ILE A 80 -24.30 5.17 -10.53
C ILE A 80 -25.13 6.12 -9.66
N ASN A 81 -26.41 6.26 -9.97
CA ASN A 81 -27.31 7.09 -9.17
C ASN A 81 -27.39 6.59 -7.73
N TRP A 82 -27.39 5.27 -7.52
CA TRP A 82 -27.39 4.68 -6.19
C TRP A 82 -26.13 5.05 -5.40
N VAL A 83 -24.92 4.93 -5.98
CA VAL A 83 -23.66 5.32 -5.32
C VAL A 83 -23.66 6.81 -4.99
N TYR A 84 -24.12 7.64 -5.91
CA TYR A 84 -24.20 9.08 -5.70
C TYR A 84 -25.15 9.46 -4.54
N VAL A 85 -26.34 8.86 -4.52
CA VAL A 85 -27.39 9.14 -3.54
C VAL A 85 -27.09 8.55 -2.17
N ASN A 86 -26.51 7.34 -2.11
CA ASN A 86 -26.37 6.58 -0.86
C ASN A 86 -24.97 6.63 -0.26
N ILE A 87 -23.95 7.07 -1.00
CA ILE A 87 -22.56 7.13 -0.52
C ILE A 87 -22.00 8.55 -0.64
N ILE A 88 -21.91 9.09 -1.86
CA ILE A 88 -21.23 10.37 -2.10
C ILE A 88 -21.97 11.52 -1.41
N THR A 89 -23.28 11.60 -1.60
CA THR A 89 -24.10 12.68 -1.04
C THR A 89 -24.09 12.66 0.50
N PRO A 90 -24.35 11.52 1.18
CA PRO A 90 -24.28 11.47 2.64
C PRO A 90 -22.88 11.77 3.18
N ALA A 91 -21.82 11.26 2.55
CA ALA A 91 -20.45 11.55 2.97
C ALA A 91 -20.10 13.04 2.84
N THR A 92 -20.51 13.68 1.73
CA THR A 92 -20.32 15.11 1.49
C THR A 92 -21.09 15.94 2.52
N GLN A 93 -22.37 15.62 2.75
CA GLN A 93 -23.20 16.29 3.74
C GLN A 93 -22.64 16.16 5.17
N LEU A 94 -22.10 14.99 5.53
CA LEU A 94 -21.40 14.80 6.80
C LEU A 94 -20.21 15.74 6.93
N GLY A 95 -19.38 15.81 5.89
CA GLY A 95 -18.20 16.66 5.84
C GLY A 95 -18.57 18.14 5.95
N ASP A 96 -19.55 18.59 5.18
CA ASP A 96 -20.02 19.98 5.16
C ASP A 96 -20.61 20.38 6.52
N ARG A 97 -21.42 19.52 7.14
CA ARG A 97 -21.99 19.74 8.49
C ARG A 97 -20.92 19.95 9.55
N LEU A 98 -19.76 19.31 9.39
CA LEU A 98 -18.63 19.38 10.32
C LEU A 98 -17.54 20.38 9.86
N ASN A 99 -17.77 21.11 8.76
CA ASN A 99 -16.80 22.02 8.15
C ASN A 99 -15.43 21.36 7.88
N LEU A 100 -15.45 20.12 7.41
CA LEU A 100 -14.25 19.33 7.13
C LEU A 100 -13.78 19.53 5.69
N GLN A 101 -12.48 19.73 5.52
CA GLN A 101 -11.83 19.67 4.21
C GLN A 101 -11.21 18.28 4.01
N TYR A 102 -11.43 17.70 2.84
CA TYR A 102 -10.96 16.35 2.52
C TYR A 102 -10.49 16.29 1.06
N ASN A 103 -9.50 15.44 0.80
CA ASN A 103 -8.94 15.26 -0.53
C ASN A 103 -9.55 14.05 -1.23
N ARG A 104 -10.36 14.27 -2.27
CA ARG A 104 -10.96 13.15 -3.04
C ARG A 104 -9.96 12.43 -3.94
N HIS A 105 -8.75 12.97 -4.10
CA HIS A 105 -7.70 12.25 -4.81
C HIS A 105 -7.07 11.23 -3.87
N PRO A 106 -6.93 9.96 -4.31
CA PRO A 106 -6.18 8.99 -3.55
C PRO A 106 -4.78 9.55 -3.25
N ARG A 107 -4.22 9.16 -2.10
CA ARG A 107 -2.78 9.32 -1.91
C ARG A 107 -2.10 8.35 -2.86
N CYS A 108 -1.59 8.91 -3.94
CA CYS A 108 -1.03 8.20 -5.08
C CYS A 108 0.47 8.44 -5.16
N ARG A 109 1.21 7.39 -5.52
CA ARG A 109 2.59 7.58 -5.98
C ARG A 109 2.55 8.21 -7.37
N PRO A 110 3.18 9.37 -7.60
CA PRO A 110 3.33 9.88 -8.95
C PRO A 110 4.16 8.87 -9.74
N SER A 111 3.61 8.32 -10.83
CA SER A 111 4.43 7.60 -11.81
C SER A 111 5.58 8.53 -12.18
N GLY A 112 6.84 8.12 -11.98
CA GLY A 112 8.06 8.94 -12.05
C GLY A 112 8.39 9.61 -13.39
N VAL A 113 7.41 10.01 -14.18
CA VAL A 113 7.56 10.67 -15.48
C VAL A 113 6.76 11.97 -15.50
N SER A 114 7.41 13.07 -15.08
CA SER A 114 6.97 14.44 -15.38
C SER A 114 7.45 14.88 -16.78
N HIS A 115 7.27 14.04 -17.80
CA HIS A 115 7.56 14.38 -19.20
C HIS A 115 6.46 13.88 -20.14
N PHE A 116 5.71 14.85 -20.69
CA PHE A 116 4.94 14.80 -21.93
C PHE A 116 4.77 13.41 -22.55
N HIS A 117 3.76 12.66 -22.12
CA HIS A 117 3.15 11.64 -22.98
C HIS A 117 1.67 11.97 -23.15
N ARG A 118 1.44 12.80 -24.17
CA ARG A 118 0.25 12.78 -24.99
C ARG A 118 -0.01 11.30 -25.36
N ILE A 119 -1.04 10.71 -24.76
CA ILE A 119 -1.78 9.57 -25.29
C ILE A 119 -0.89 8.44 -25.82
N ARG A 120 -0.37 7.61 -24.93
CA ARG A 120 -0.43 6.16 -25.14
C ARG A 120 -1.25 5.59 -24.00
N ARG A 121 -2.55 5.37 -24.29
CA ARG A 121 -3.35 4.41 -23.52
C ARG A 121 -2.50 3.14 -23.48
N GLY A 122 -1.99 2.80 -22.31
CA GLY A 122 -1.51 1.44 -22.06
C GLY A 122 -2.61 0.50 -22.53
N ILE A 123 -2.21 -0.60 -23.15
CA ILE A 123 -3.09 -1.58 -23.80
C ILE A 123 -4.09 -2.21 -22.79
N ASP A 124 -3.97 -1.90 -21.49
CA ASP A 124 -4.69 -2.53 -20.37
C ASP A 124 -5.44 -1.51 -19.47
N GLY A 125 -5.95 -0.41 -20.04
CA GLY A 125 -6.50 0.77 -19.34
C GLY A 125 -7.68 0.58 -18.36
N LEU A 126 -7.48 -0.11 -17.24
CA LEU A 126 -8.44 -0.29 -16.15
C LEU A 126 -7.92 0.06 -14.75
N PHE A 127 -6.59 0.15 -14.57
CA PHE A 127 -5.95 0.73 -13.37
C PHE A 127 -5.20 2.03 -13.65
N SER A 128 -5.19 2.50 -14.90
CA SER A 128 -4.62 3.80 -15.24
C SER A 128 -5.60 4.92 -14.88
N SER A 129 -5.86 5.09 -13.58
CA SER A 129 -6.09 6.44 -13.09
C SER A 129 -4.84 7.24 -13.50
N LYS A 130 -5.01 8.36 -14.19
CA LYS A 130 -3.93 9.13 -14.85
C LYS A 130 -2.69 9.28 -13.95
N GLY A 131 -1.72 8.37 -14.06
CA GLY A 131 -0.46 8.38 -13.30
C GLY A 131 -0.55 8.11 -11.79
N CYS A 132 -1.59 7.44 -11.30
CA CYS A 132 -1.75 7.11 -9.87
C CYS A 132 -1.93 5.60 -9.65
N GLU A 133 -0.95 5.01 -8.96
CA GLU A 133 -1.00 3.64 -8.45
C GLU A 133 -1.27 3.65 -6.93
N PRO A 134 -1.99 2.63 -6.41
CA PRO A 134 -2.25 2.55 -4.97
C PRO A 134 -0.94 2.38 -4.19
N ALA A 135 -0.90 2.91 -2.97
CA ALA A 135 0.14 2.56 -2.01
C ALA A 135 0.14 1.04 -1.79
N ARG A 136 1.32 0.41 -1.91
CA ARG A 136 1.49 -1.03 -1.68
C ARG A 136 2.58 -1.25 -0.64
N ALA A 137 2.40 -2.27 0.18
CA ALA A 137 3.39 -2.71 1.15
C ALA A 137 3.23 -4.21 1.42
N CYS A 138 4.25 -4.83 1.97
CA CYS A 138 4.15 -6.20 2.48
C CYS A 138 5.17 -6.47 3.57
N PHE A 139 4.89 -7.47 4.41
CA PHE A 139 5.86 -8.03 5.34
C PHE A 139 5.51 -9.47 5.72
N LEU A 140 6.53 -10.23 6.12
CA LEU A 140 6.33 -11.59 6.64
C LEU A 140 5.63 -11.53 8.00
N ASN A 141 4.64 -12.38 8.19
CA ASN A 141 3.98 -12.56 9.47
C ASN A 141 4.96 -13.21 10.48
N PRO A 142 5.36 -12.52 11.55
CA PRO A 142 6.36 -13.06 12.48
C PRO A 142 5.85 -14.28 13.26
N GLY A 143 4.53 -14.42 13.42
CA GLY A 143 3.91 -15.53 14.13
C GLY A 143 3.67 -16.78 13.27
N LYS A 144 3.79 -16.69 11.95
CA LYS A 144 3.48 -17.78 11.03
C LYS A 144 4.48 -17.84 9.88
N LYS A 145 5.29 -18.90 9.84
CA LYS A 145 6.22 -19.15 8.73
C LYS A 145 5.48 -19.18 7.40
N GLN A 146 6.10 -18.62 6.37
CA GLN A 146 5.56 -18.54 5.00
C GLN A 146 4.27 -17.72 4.85
N HIS A 147 3.75 -17.10 5.91
CA HIS A 147 2.64 -16.17 5.78
C HIS A 147 3.17 -14.75 5.61
N ALA A 148 2.51 -13.95 4.78
CA ALA A 148 2.81 -12.53 4.61
C ALA A 148 1.53 -11.71 4.57
N PHE A 149 1.57 -10.52 5.15
CA PHE A 149 0.55 -9.51 4.93
C PHE A 149 0.94 -8.67 3.72
N PHE A 150 -0.04 -8.43 2.85
CA PHE A 150 0.05 -7.51 1.74
C PHE A 150 -0.98 -6.39 1.93
N PHE A 151 -0.62 -5.20 1.50
CA PHE A 151 -1.43 -3.98 1.55
C PHE A 151 -1.52 -3.39 0.15
N ALA A 152 -2.71 -2.91 -0.23
CA ALA A 152 -2.94 -2.14 -1.46
C ALA A 152 -4.06 -1.12 -1.24
N GLY A 153 -3.71 0.16 -1.28
CA GLY A 153 -4.62 1.23 -0.88
C GLY A 153 -5.09 1.01 0.55
N SER A 154 -6.42 0.95 0.75
CA SER A 154 -7.01 0.66 2.06
C SER A 154 -7.29 -0.80 2.34
N GLY A 155 -6.97 -1.69 1.40
CA GLY A 155 -7.12 -3.12 1.56
C GLY A 155 -5.89 -3.79 2.16
N CYS A 156 -6.10 -4.89 2.88
CA CYS A 156 -5.04 -5.84 3.20
C CYS A 156 -5.52 -7.29 3.04
N VAL A 157 -4.55 -8.19 2.88
CA VAL A 157 -4.77 -9.63 2.77
C VAL A 157 -3.58 -10.37 3.41
N GLU A 158 -3.85 -11.50 4.09
CA GLU A 158 -2.82 -12.44 4.53
C GLU A 158 -2.72 -13.57 3.49
N ILE A 159 -1.52 -13.85 3.01
CA ILE A 159 -1.24 -14.86 1.99
C ILE A 159 -0.29 -15.90 2.56
N ASP A 160 -0.59 -17.19 2.32
CA ASP A 160 0.35 -18.29 2.48
C ASP A 160 1.22 -18.33 1.22
N VAL A 161 2.46 -17.87 1.36
CA VAL A 161 3.43 -17.67 0.28
C VAL A 161 4.14 -19.00 -0.02
N LYS A 162 4.23 -19.35 -1.31
CA LYS A 162 4.95 -20.54 -1.78
C LYS A 162 6.15 -20.15 -2.65
N PRO A 163 7.33 -19.86 -2.04
CA PRO A 163 8.48 -19.41 -2.81
C PRO A 163 8.88 -20.41 -3.90
N GLY A 164 9.05 -19.91 -5.12
CA GLY A 164 9.43 -20.72 -6.28
C GLY A 164 8.26 -21.38 -7.03
N THR A 165 7.02 -21.24 -6.54
CA THR A 165 5.81 -21.72 -7.24
C THR A 165 4.77 -20.59 -7.36
N THR A 166 3.62 -20.90 -7.97
CA THR A 166 2.44 -20.01 -8.04
C THR A 166 1.27 -20.58 -7.22
N ASP A 167 1.58 -21.39 -6.20
CA ASP A 167 0.60 -22.06 -5.36
C ASP A 167 0.28 -21.24 -4.10
N ASP A 168 0.62 -19.94 -4.09
CA ASP A 168 0.24 -19.03 -3.02
C ASP A 168 -1.28 -18.93 -2.91
N THR A 169 -1.76 -18.87 -1.66
CA THR A 169 -3.20 -18.86 -1.38
C THR A 169 -3.57 -17.75 -0.41
N ILE A 170 -4.77 -17.21 -0.59
CA ILE A 170 -5.36 -16.27 0.34
C ILE A 170 -5.73 -17.03 1.63
N VAL A 171 -5.21 -16.58 2.77
CA VAL A 171 -5.53 -17.16 4.08
C VAL A 171 -6.90 -16.69 4.57
N ASN A 172 -7.20 -15.40 4.37
CA ASN A 172 -8.47 -14.77 4.72
C ASN A 172 -8.91 -13.82 3.61
N LYS A 173 -10.22 -13.72 3.35
CA LYS A 173 -10.77 -12.79 2.36
C LYS A 173 -10.18 -11.39 2.54
N PRO A 174 -9.79 -10.69 1.45
CA PRO A 174 -9.32 -9.31 1.53
C PRO A 174 -10.31 -8.43 2.31
N THR A 175 -9.77 -7.60 3.19
CA THR A 175 -10.54 -6.74 4.09
C THR A 175 -9.90 -5.36 4.18
N LEU A 176 -10.60 -4.41 4.80
CA LEU A 176 -10.02 -3.10 5.09
C LEU A 176 -8.91 -3.23 6.15
N ILE A 177 -7.84 -2.44 5.98
CA ILE A 177 -6.76 -2.31 6.96
C ILE A 177 -7.34 -1.99 8.34
N ILE A 178 -8.34 -1.11 8.40
CA ILE A 178 -8.99 -0.70 9.64
C ILE A 178 -9.88 -1.77 10.28
N ASN A 179 -10.22 -2.84 9.56
CA ASN A 179 -10.95 -3.97 10.12
C ASN A 179 -9.97 -5.02 10.66
N GLN A 180 -8.91 -5.29 9.91
CA GLN A 180 -7.86 -6.21 10.33
C GLN A 180 -7.04 -5.63 11.50
N TRP A 181 -6.82 -4.32 11.50
CA TRP A 181 -5.98 -3.56 12.42
C TRP A 181 -6.75 -2.36 12.99
N PRO A 182 -7.82 -2.57 13.78
CA PRO A 182 -8.75 -1.50 14.19
C PRO A 182 -8.12 -0.39 15.04
N PHE A 183 -7.00 -0.70 15.71
CA PHE A 183 -6.20 0.24 16.48
C PHE A 183 -5.42 1.24 15.61
N LEU A 184 -5.32 1.03 14.29
CA LEU A 184 -4.70 1.96 13.34
C LEU A 184 -5.62 3.13 12.95
N ARG A 185 -6.94 3.00 13.13
CA ARG A 185 -7.92 4.06 12.87
C ARG A 185 -7.64 5.37 13.62
N PRO A 186 -7.51 5.37 14.96
CA PRO A 186 -7.21 6.60 15.70
C PRO A 186 -5.83 7.18 15.35
N ALA A 187 -4.92 6.38 14.79
CA ALA A 187 -3.64 6.88 14.29
C ALA A 187 -3.73 7.52 12.89
N GLY A 188 -4.85 7.36 12.19
CA GLY A 188 -5.06 7.85 10.83
C GLY A 188 -4.45 6.97 9.75
N PHE A 189 -4.19 5.69 10.05
CA PHE A 189 -3.50 4.74 9.16
C PHE A 189 -4.54 3.92 8.39
N PHE A 190 -5.07 4.54 7.34
CA PHE A 190 -6.03 3.93 6.41
C PHE A 190 -5.37 3.31 5.17
N ILE A 191 -4.07 3.55 5.00
CA ILE A 191 -3.18 2.97 4.00
C ILE A 191 -1.86 2.62 4.69
N VAL A 192 -1.05 1.77 4.06
CA VAL A 192 0.31 1.44 4.52
C VAL A 192 1.23 1.46 3.31
N ASP A 193 2.22 2.35 3.33
CA ASP A 193 3.18 2.55 2.24
C ASP A 193 4.39 1.63 2.37
N ALA A 194 4.83 1.36 3.60
CA ALA A 194 5.93 0.45 3.86
C ALA A 194 5.85 -0.13 5.27
N VAL A 195 6.49 -1.28 5.47
CA VAL A 195 6.62 -1.91 6.78
C VAL A 195 8.07 -2.33 7.01
N LEU A 196 8.63 -1.94 8.16
CA LEU A 196 9.94 -2.39 8.62
C LEU A 196 9.75 -3.27 9.87
N PRO A 197 10.05 -4.57 9.83
CA PRO A 197 10.14 -5.40 11.04
C PRO A 197 11.13 -4.79 12.04
N ASN A 198 10.76 -4.73 13.32
CA ASN A 198 11.64 -4.20 14.36
C ASN A 198 12.78 -5.22 14.61
N PRO A 199 14.05 -4.84 14.40
CA PRO A 199 15.15 -5.78 14.54
C PRO A 199 15.47 -6.17 15.99
N ALA A 200 14.96 -5.42 16.97
CA ALA A 200 15.08 -5.76 18.39
C ALA A 200 13.89 -6.56 18.93
N ASN A 201 12.76 -6.61 18.21
CA ASN A 201 11.57 -7.33 18.66
C ASN A 201 10.77 -7.86 17.46
N SER A 202 10.79 -9.18 17.26
CA SER A 202 10.12 -9.83 16.13
C SER A 202 8.60 -9.65 16.12
N ASN A 203 7.99 -9.31 17.26
CA ASN A 203 6.55 -9.08 17.35
C ASN A 203 6.17 -7.64 17.03
N GLU A 204 7.13 -6.78 16.71
CA GLU A 204 6.90 -5.39 16.40
C GLU A 204 7.33 -5.03 14.97
N ALA A 205 6.65 -4.07 14.38
CA ALA A 205 7.06 -3.48 13.11
C ALA A 205 6.68 -2.00 13.05
N TYR A 206 7.50 -1.22 12.35
CA TYR A 206 7.21 0.16 12.00
C TYR A 206 6.36 0.18 10.73
N PHE A 207 5.13 0.67 10.85
CA PHE A 207 4.23 0.92 9.74
C PHE A 207 4.43 2.36 9.30
N PHE A 208 4.61 2.60 8.01
CA PHE A 208 4.72 3.93 7.42
C PHE A 208 3.46 4.25 6.61
N SER A 209 2.93 5.46 6.75
CA SER A 209 1.75 5.96 6.04
C SER A 209 1.90 7.47 5.81
N GLY A 210 2.11 7.87 4.56
CA GLY A 210 2.46 9.23 4.16
C GLY A 210 3.73 9.71 4.85
N ASP A 211 3.64 10.85 5.51
CA ASP A 211 4.74 11.46 6.27
C ASP A 211 4.86 10.94 7.71
N LYS A 212 4.05 9.95 8.10
CA LYS A 212 3.98 9.42 9.46
C LYS A 212 4.41 7.96 9.53
N TYR A 213 4.77 7.54 10.74
CA TYR A 213 4.94 6.13 11.10
C TYR A 213 4.37 5.84 12.48
N ALA A 214 4.08 4.56 12.73
CA ALA A 214 3.72 4.02 14.04
C ALA A 214 4.46 2.69 14.28
N LEU A 215 4.97 2.47 15.49
CA LEU A 215 5.47 1.17 15.92
C LEU A 215 4.29 0.35 16.44
N VAL A 216 4.06 -0.80 15.82
CA VAL A 216 2.92 -1.67 16.08
C VAL A 216 3.42 -2.99 16.64
N ASN A 217 2.79 -3.48 17.70
CA ASN A 217 2.94 -4.87 18.11
C ASN A 217 1.91 -5.72 17.35
N ILE A 218 2.41 -6.61 16.51
CA ILE A 218 1.65 -7.46 15.58
C ILE A 218 0.79 -8.48 16.34
N ASN A 219 1.33 -9.07 17.42
CA ASN A 219 0.65 -10.11 18.17
C ASN A 219 -0.37 -9.53 19.15
N ASP A 220 0.03 -8.52 19.92
CA ASP A 220 -0.82 -7.83 20.90
C ASP A 220 -1.90 -6.97 20.22
N ARG A 221 -1.77 -6.73 18.90
CA ARG A 221 -2.68 -5.90 18.10
C ARG A 221 -2.88 -4.52 18.71
N ARG A 222 -1.76 -3.79 18.91
CA ARG A 222 -1.77 -2.43 19.46
C ARG A 222 -0.63 -1.58 18.92
N ILE A 223 -0.82 -0.26 18.99
CA ILE A 223 0.26 0.71 18.79
C ILE A 223 1.13 0.72 20.05
N VAL A 224 2.44 0.55 19.87
CA VAL A 224 3.47 0.70 20.90
C VAL A 224 3.92 2.15 20.98
N GLN A 225 4.10 2.80 19.83
CA GLN A 225 4.53 4.19 19.75
C GLN A 225 3.97 4.86 18.49
N GLY A 226 3.66 6.16 18.58
CA GLY A 226 3.19 6.97 17.46
C GLY A 226 1.67 7.18 17.47
N PRO A 227 1.10 7.74 16.39
CA PRO A 227 1.80 8.11 15.16
C PRO A 227 2.74 9.30 15.35
N HIS A 228 3.87 9.31 14.64
CA HIS A 228 4.83 10.40 14.62
C HIS A 228 5.17 10.78 13.19
N VAL A 229 5.48 12.06 12.96
CA VAL A 229 6.05 12.50 11.68
C VAL A 229 7.43 11.86 11.52
N THR A 230 7.63 11.12 10.42
CA THR A 230 8.81 10.28 10.17
C THR A 230 10.11 11.06 10.32
N THR A 231 10.21 12.21 9.67
CA THR A 231 11.43 13.05 9.67
C THR A 231 11.75 13.70 11.02
N THR A 232 10.83 13.65 12.00
CA THR A 232 11.09 14.16 13.36
C THR A 232 11.74 13.13 14.27
N ARG A 233 11.58 11.83 13.98
CA ARG A 233 12.08 10.74 14.82
C ARG A 233 13.16 9.89 14.15
N TRP A 234 13.32 10.02 12.84
CA TRP A 234 14.36 9.35 12.05
C TRP A 234 15.28 10.41 11.41
N PRO A 235 16.32 10.90 12.12
CA PRO A 235 17.26 11.87 11.57
C PRO A 235 17.94 11.40 10.28
N SER A 236 18.14 10.09 10.09
CA SER A 236 18.68 9.54 8.84
C SER A 236 17.73 9.75 7.66
N LEU A 237 16.42 9.47 7.82
CA LEU A 237 15.41 9.69 6.78
C LEU A 237 15.23 11.18 6.47
N LYS A 238 15.28 12.04 7.50
CA LYS A 238 15.32 13.50 7.31
C LYS A 238 16.55 13.92 6.48
N SER A 239 17.72 13.40 6.81
CA SER A 239 18.98 13.71 6.12
C SER A 239 18.97 13.23 4.67
N ALA A 240 18.36 12.06 4.42
CA ALA A 240 18.14 11.52 3.08
C ALA A 240 17.04 12.27 2.29
N ARG A 241 16.30 13.18 2.94
CA ARG A 241 15.10 13.87 2.40
C ARG A 241 13.99 12.89 2.01
N PHE A 242 13.92 11.74 2.67
CA PHE A 242 12.87 10.74 2.48
C PHE A 242 11.70 11.10 3.39
N THR A 243 10.73 11.84 2.83
CA THR A 243 9.51 12.25 3.57
C THR A 243 8.45 11.16 3.55
N MET A 244 8.45 10.30 2.52
CA MET A 244 7.59 9.12 2.39
C MET A 244 8.50 7.93 2.09
N ILE A 245 8.10 6.74 2.54
CA ILE A 245 8.87 5.50 2.34
C ILE A 245 8.04 4.57 1.48
N ASP A 246 8.57 4.20 0.32
CA ASP A 246 7.86 3.36 -0.64
C ASP A 246 8.05 1.88 -0.37
N ALA A 247 9.22 1.49 0.11
CA ALA A 247 9.48 0.11 0.50
C ALA A 247 10.65 0.05 1.49
N VAL A 248 10.70 -1.04 2.26
CA VAL A 248 11.83 -1.35 3.13
C VAL A 248 12.25 -2.80 2.94
N LEU A 249 13.55 -3.00 2.76
CA LEU A 249 14.18 -4.32 2.75
C LEU A 249 15.10 -4.42 3.97
N PRO A 250 14.77 -5.26 4.97
CA PRO A 250 15.71 -5.62 6.03
C PRO A 250 17.01 -6.16 5.44
N HIS A 251 18.15 -5.72 5.96
CA HIS A 251 19.43 -6.13 5.42
C HIS A 251 19.66 -7.64 5.70
N PRO A 252 19.93 -8.45 4.66
CA PRO A 252 19.85 -9.91 4.77
C PRO A 252 20.94 -10.54 5.65
N ASN A 253 22.04 -9.82 5.91
CA ASN A 253 23.15 -10.28 6.75
C ASN A 253 23.35 -9.44 8.04
N ASN A 254 22.49 -8.46 8.33
CA ASN A 254 22.68 -7.53 9.45
C ASN A 254 21.34 -6.99 9.89
N ASN A 255 20.76 -7.60 10.92
CA ASN A 255 19.41 -7.27 11.36
C ASN A 255 19.29 -5.81 11.80
N GLY A 256 20.36 -5.14 12.21
CA GLY A 256 20.31 -3.72 12.61
C GLY A 256 20.31 -2.73 11.44
N GLU A 257 20.25 -3.18 10.19
CA GLU A 257 20.27 -2.31 9.01
C GLU A 257 19.11 -2.64 8.07
N ALA A 258 18.66 -1.64 7.31
CA ALA A 258 17.69 -1.84 6.25
C ALA A 258 17.88 -0.85 5.11
N TYR A 259 17.54 -1.30 3.90
CA TYR A 259 17.44 -0.44 2.72
C TYR A 259 16.05 0.18 2.70
N PHE A 260 15.99 1.50 2.73
CA PHE A 260 14.78 2.29 2.56
C PHE A 260 14.73 2.82 1.14
N PHE A 261 13.61 2.65 0.46
CA PHE A 261 13.36 3.14 -0.89
C PHE A 261 12.36 4.31 -0.85
N SER A 262 12.64 5.35 -1.64
CA SER A 262 11.79 6.54 -1.77
C SER A 262 11.99 7.15 -3.16
N GLY A 263 10.96 7.08 -4.00
CA GLY A 263 11.02 7.41 -5.41
C GLY A 263 12.05 6.54 -6.14
N ASN A 264 12.95 7.20 -6.88
CA ASN A 264 14.04 6.53 -7.58
C ASN A 264 15.34 6.42 -6.76
N LEU A 265 15.27 6.70 -5.46
CA LEU A 265 16.41 6.67 -4.55
C LEU A 265 16.26 5.56 -3.51
N TYR A 266 17.39 5.12 -2.98
CA TYR A 266 17.45 4.28 -1.79
C TYR A 266 18.55 4.74 -0.83
N ALA A 267 18.42 4.41 0.45
CA ALA A 267 19.46 4.58 1.47
C ALA A 267 19.53 3.33 2.36
N LEU A 268 20.75 2.89 2.67
CA LEU A 268 21.00 1.89 3.71
C LEU A 268 21.17 2.61 5.04
N ILE A 269 20.33 2.27 6.02
CA ILE A 269 20.26 2.95 7.31
C ILE A 269 20.52 1.95 8.42
N LYS A 270 21.36 2.35 9.38
CA LYS A 270 21.49 1.68 10.67
C LYS A 270 20.31 2.08 11.54
N ILE A 271 19.54 1.09 11.99
CA ILE A 271 18.37 1.27 12.82
C ILE A 271 18.76 1.03 14.28
N ASN A 272 18.36 1.94 15.17
CA ASN A 272 18.57 1.82 16.61
C ASN A 272 17.21 1.87 17.34
N PRO A 273 16.50 0.73 17.46
CA PRO A 273 15.14 0.70 18.00
C PRO A 273 15.02 1.36 19.37
N GLY A 274 13.93 2.09 19.59
CA GLY A 274 13.67 2.82 20.84
C GLY A 274 14.48 4.13 21.00
N THR A 275 15.32 4.48 20.03
CA THR A 275 16.11 5.73 20.04
C THR A 275 15.95 6.50 18.72
N SER A 276 16.50 7.72 18.66
CA SER A 276 16.63 8.51 17.42
C SER A 276 18.08 8.61 16.93
N ASN A 277 18.90 7.60 17.26
CA ASN A 277 20.32 7.55 16.92
C ASN A 277 20.58 6.76 15.62
N ASP A 278 19.56 6.58 14.77
CA ASP A 278 19.74 6.02 13.43
C ASP A 278 20.63 6.91 12.55
N TYR A 279 21.38 6.29 11.66
CA TYR A 279 22.26 7.00 10.73
C TYR A 279 22.34 6.31 9.37
N ILE A 280 22.64 7.11 8.34
CA ILE A 280 22.83 6.60 6.98
C ILE A 280 24.19 5.90 6.92
N VAL A 281 24.19 4.61 6.59
CA VAL A 281 25.39 3.82 6.32
C VAL A 281 25.87 4.05 4.89
N ASN A 282 24.93 4.10 3.94
CA ASN A 282 25.22 4.38 2.53
C ASN A 282 23.98 5.00 1.87
N GLY A 283 24.17 5.92 0.92
CA GLY A 283 23.07 6.63 0.25
C GLY A 283 22.85 8.05 0.76
N PRO A 284 21.78 8.73 0.30
CA PRO A 284 20.85 8.27 -0.72
C PRO A 284 21.53 8.17 -2.10
N LYS A 285 21.22 7.11 -2.86
CA LYS A 285 21.73 6.88 -4.21
C LYS A 285 20.62 6.43 -5.15
N GLN A 286 20.82 6.58 -6.46
CA GLN A 286 19.85 6.15 -7.45
C GLN A 286 19.77 4.62 -7.52
N ILE A 287 18.54 4.09 -7.51
CA ILE A 287 18.27 2.65 -7.59
C ILE A 287 18.90 2.07 -8.85
N MET A 288 18.59 2.68 -10.00
CA MET A 288 19.09 2.22 -11.30
C MET A 288 20.62 2.19 -11.33
N THR A 289 21.32 3.09 -10.62
CA THR A 289 22.79 3.12 -10.63
C THR A 289 23.39 1.98 -9.82
N GLU A 290 22.88 1.74 -8.61
CA GLU A 290 23.53 0.86 -7.63
C GLU A 290 22.96 -0.56 -7.58
N TRP A 291 21.78 -0.81 -8.17
CA TRP A 291 21.16 -2.13 -8.21
C TRP A 291 21.08 -2.64 -9.66
N PRO A 292 22.15 -3.25 -10.21
CA PRO A 292 22.15 -3.80 -11.57
C PRO A 292 20.99 -4.74 -11.88
N SER A 293 20.51 -5.54 -10.92
CA SER A 293 19.37 -6.42 -11.14
C SER A 293 18.06 -5.63 -11.29
N LEU A 294 17.80 -4.61 -10.47
CA LEU A 294 16.64 -3.74 -10.60
C LEU A 294 16.68 -2.93 -11.91
N ARG A 295 17.88 -2.44 -12.29
CA ARG A 295 18.08 -1.80 -13.59
C ARG A 295 17.73 -2.72 -14.74
N SER A 296 18.22 -3.96 -14.68
CA SER A 296 17.97 -4.97 -15.72
C SER A 296 16.49 -5.37 -15.79
N ALA A 297 15.78 -5.34 -14.66
CA ALA A 297 14.34 -5.55 -14.58
C ALA A 297 13.51 -4.33 -15.05
N GLY A 298 14.15 -3.16 -15.26
CA GLY A 298 13.47 -1.91 -15.60
C GLY A 298 12.79 -1.24 -14.42
N PHE A 299 13.17 -1.57 -13.19
CA PHE A 299 12.55 -1.06 -11.96
C PHE A 299 13.29 0.20 -11.50
N ASP A 300 12.78 1.35 -11.93
CA ASP A 300 13.27 2.67 -11.51
C ASP A 300 12.74 3.12 -10.15
N THR A 301 11.66 2.49 -9.68
CA THR A 301 11.08 2.62 -8.33
C THR A 301 10.80 1.23 -7.76
N VAL A 302 10.67 1.13 -6.44
CA VAL A 302 10.31 -0.11 -5.74
C VAL A 302 9.08 0.16 -4.88
N ASP A 303 8.01 -0.57 -5.13
CA ASP A 303 6.73 -0.33 -4.49
C ASP A 303 6.51 -1.14 -3.22
N ALA A 304 7.11 -2.32 -3.15
CA ALA A 304 7.10 -3.18 -1.98
C ALA A 304 8.27 -4.17 -2.10
N VAL A 305 8.75 -4.66 -0.95
CA VAL A 305 9.75 -5.73 -0.91
C VAL A 305 9.31 -6.79 0.09
N LEU A 306 9.27 -8.04 -0.36
CA LEU A 306 9.03 -9.20 0.50
C LEU A 306 10.30 -10.04 0.59
N PRO A 307 10.97 -10.13 1.75
CA PRO A 307 12.05 -11.10 1.95
C PRO A 307 11.55 -12.52 1.66
N ASN A 308 12.35 -13.31 0.93
CA ASN A 308 11.99 -14.68 0.63
C ASN A 308 12.02 -15.52 1.93
N PRO A 309 10.90 -16.08 2.41
CA PRO A 309 10.87 -16.82 3.66
C PRO A 309 11.70 -18.12 3.62
N ASN A 310 12.05 -18.62 2.44
CA ASN A 310 12.89 -19.81 2.26
C ASN A 310 14.37 -19.47 2.01
N ASN A 311 14.71 -18.22 1.68
CA ASN A 311 16.10 -17.81 1.44
C ASN A 311 16.32 -16.35 1.87
N GLN A 312 17.02 -16.17 2.98
CA GLN A 312 17.28 -14.84 3.56
C GLN A 312 18.08 -13.90 2.64
N ARG A 313 18.80 -14.44 1.64
CA ARG A 313 19.54 -13.64 0.65
C ARG A 313 18.73 -13.31 -0.58
N GLU A 314 17.45 -13.64 -0.61
CA GLU A 314 16.57 -13.31 -1.72
C GLU A 314 15.39 -12.47 -1.23
N ALA A 315 14.90 -11.60 -2.10
CA ALA A 315 13.65 -10.89 -1.88
C ALA A 315 12.90 -10.68 -3.19
N TYR A 316 11.57 -10.66 -3.09
CA TYR A 316 10.68 -10.25 -4.16
C TYR A 316 10.55 -8.74 -4.13
N PHE A 317 10.97 -8.09 -5.21
CA PHE A 317 10.80 -6.66 -5.43
C PHE A 317 9.60 -6.47 -6.35
N PHE A 318 8.66 -5.63 -5.93
CA PHE A 318 7.48 -5.27 -6.70
C PHE A 318 7.67 -3.85 -7.23
N SER A 319 7.34 -3.63 -8.50
CA SER A 319 7.40 -2.33 -9.17
C SER A 319 6.31 -2.28 -10.22
N ARG A 320 5.33 -1.42 -9.99
CA ARG A 320 4.10 -1.32 -10.78
C ARG A 320 3.42 -2.70 -10.88
N GLU A 321 3.08 -3.11 -12.09
CA GLU A 321 2.44 -4.41 -12.36
C GLU A 321 3.43 -5.58 -12.43
N ASN A 322 4.72 -5.36 -12.17
CA ASN A 322 5.76 -6.38 -12.29
C ASN A 322 6.41 -6.70 -10.94
N TYR A 323 7.00 -7.90 -10.87
CA TYR A 323 7.91 -8.27 -9.79
C TYR A 323 9.14 -9.01 -10.32
N ALA A 324 10.20 -8.99 -9.53
CA ALA A 324 11.39 -9.80 -9.72
C ALA A 324 11.85 -10.38 -8.38
N LEU A 325 12.24 -11.66 -8.37
CA LEU A 325 12.97 -12.28 -7.27
C LEU A 325 14.46 -12.02 -7.49
N ILE A 326 15.10 -11.36 -6.54
CA ILE A 326 16.50 -10.95 -6.64
C ILE A 326 17.29 -11.61 -5.51
N SER A 327 18.43 -12.20 -5.86
CA SER A 327 19.48 -12.59 -4.93
C SER A 327 20.33 -11.36 -4.61
N ILE A 328 20.33 -10.96 -3.34
CA ILE A 328 20.94 -9.74 -2.82
C ILE A 328 22.34 -10.08 -2.28
N LYS A 329 23.33 -9.28 -2.67
CA LYS A 329 24.70 -9.35 -2.13
C LYS A 329 25.09 -8.02 -1.50
N PRO A 330 24.84 -7.83 -0.20
CA PRO A 330 25.10 -6.55 0.45
C PRO A 330 26.56 -6.12 0.36
N GLY A 331 26.77 -4.82 0.21
CA GLY A 331 28.10 -4.20 0.07
C GLY A 331 28.74 -4.36 -1.32
N THR A 332 28.03 -4.96 -2.28
CA THR A 332 28.48 -5.16 -3.67
C THR A 332 27.36 -4.84 -4.65
N ASN A 333 27.68 -4.74 -5.94
CA ASN A 333 26.69 -4.60 -7.03
C ASN A 333 26.51 -5.93 -7.79
N ASP A 334 26.75 -7.06 -7.10
CA ASP A 334 26.69 -8.42 -7.67
C ASP A 334 25.31 -9.08 -7.47
N ASP A 335 24.27 -8.30 -7.15
CA ASP A 335 22.89 -8.75 -7.07
C ASP A 335 22.42 -9.29 -8.43
N LYS A 336 21.59 -10.35 -8.39
CA LYS A 336 21.17 -11.07 -9.60
C LYS A 336 19.68 -11.35 -9.56
N ILE A 337 19.03 -11.20 -10.72
CA ILE A 337 17.67 -11.70 -10.91
C ILE A 337 17.71 -13.23 -10.88
N VAL A 338 16.95 -13.81 -9.95
CA VAL A 338 16.73 -15.26 -9.85
C VAL A 338 15.51 -15.65 -10.69
N ASN A 339 14.46 -14.83 -10.68
CA ASN A 339 13.25 -15.03 -11.46
C ASN A 339 12.58 -13.68 -11.77
N GLY A 340 12.00 -13.53 -12.96
CA GLY A 340 11.38 -12.28 -13.43
C GLY A 340 12.28 -11.45 -14.36
N PRO A 341 11.89 -10.20 -14.69
CA PRO A 341 10.62 -9.57 -14.30
C PRO A 341 9.41 -10.28 -14.92
N LYS A 342 8.32 -10.40 -14.16
CA LYS A 342 7.04 -11.00 -14.59
C LYS A 342 5.89 -10.15 -14.06
N LEU A 343 4.71 -10.28 -14.68
CA LEU A 343 3.50 -9.68 -14.12
C LEU A 343 3.20 -10.27 -12.74
N VAL A 344 2.85 -9.42 -11.78
CA VAL A 344 2.46 -9.86 -10.43
C VAL A 344 1.25 -10.78 -10.52
N SER A 345 0.29 -10.42 -11.36
CA SER A 345 -0.95 -11.18 -11.55
C SER A 345 -0.76 -12.57 -12.18
N GLU A 346 0.40 -12.87 -12.74
CA GLU A 346 0.79 -14.19 -13.24
C GLU A 346 1.60 -15.00 -12.23
N GLY A 347 2.49 -14.32 -11.49
CA GLY A 347 3.37 -14.96 -10.51
C GLY A 347 2.80 -15.12 -9.11
N TRP A 348 1.72 -14.40 -8.80
CA TRP A 348 1.05 -14.36 -7.51
C TRP A 348 -0.48 -14.43 -7.69
N PRO A 349 -1.04 -15.61 -8.00
CA PRO A 349 -2.48 -15.76 -8.21
C PRO A 349 -3.32 -15.25 -7.04
N SER A 350 -2.84 -15.35 -5.80
CA SER A 350 -3.55 -14.83 -4.63
C SER A 350 -3.66 -13.29 -4.62
N LEU A 351 -2.65 -12.58 -5.11
CA LEU A 351 -2.68 -11.11 -5.23
C LEU A 351 -3.63 -10.64 -6.34
N ARG A 352 -3.71 -11.41 -7.44
CA ARG A 352 -4.71 -11.20 -8.49
C ARG A 352 -6.12 -11.48 -8.00
N GLU A 353 -6.32 -12.57 -7.25
CA GLU A 353 -7.61 -12.91 -6.64
C GLU A 353 -8.05 -11.85 -5.63
N ALA A 354 -7.08 -11.27 -4.89
CA ALA A 354 -7.33 -10.17 -3.96
C ALA A 354 -7.64 -8.83 -4.64
N LEU A 355 -7.41 -8.72 -5.96
CA LEU A 355 -7.54 -7.50 -6.77
C LEU A 355 -6.57 -6.38 -6.33
N PHE A 356 -5.34 -6.75 -5.97
CA PHE A 356 -4.29 -5.82 -5.56
C PHE A 356 -3.35 -5.43 -6.73
N TYR A 357 -3.39 -6.24 -7.80
CA TYR A 357 -2.67 -6.11 -9.08
C TYR A 357 -3.54 -6.68 -10.21
#